data_AF-A0A922HWR0-F1
#
_entry.id   AF-A0A922HWR0-F1
#
_cell.length_a   1.000
_cell.length_b   1.000
_cell.length_c   1.000
_cell.angle_alpha   90.00
_cell.angle_beta   90.00
_cell.angle_gamma   90.00
#
_symmetry.space_group_name_H-M   'P 1'
#
loop_
_entity.id
_entity.type
_entity.pdbx_description
1 polymer ?
#
loop_
_entity_poly.entity_id
_entity_poly.type
_entity_poly.pdbx_seq_one_letter_code
_entity_poly.pdbx_strand_id
1 'polypeptide(L)'
;MSRQNFRKNNKFQTSKRKLEPNEFDLEKARHEVFNLGIKGFSDKDKRTAKRELAIRLGATPKKPRGKNIQQHLQEVRERKQREREEREQQQQNHTSGTTLKRKKQKPQPKKKGLNEVRGMDYQLGRFRDGVQYLSRQDIEKITKNKRLR
;
A
#
# COMPACT_ATOMS: atom_id res chain seq x y z
N MET A 1 28.32 -10.88 -25.55
CA MET A 1 26.92 -10.41 -25.46
C MET A 1 26.81 -9.27 -24.46
N SER A 2 26.75 -8.01 -24.91
CA SER A 2 26.67 -6.83 -24.03
C SER A 2 25.22 -6.43 -23.76
N ARG A 3 24.82 -6.41 -22.49
CA ARG A 3 23.52 -5.85 -22.06
C ARG A 3 23.56 -4.32 -22.15
N GLN A 4 22.93 -3.77 -23.18
CA GLN A 4 22.68 -2.33 -23.30
C GLN A 4 21.70 -1.88 -22.20
N ASN A 5 22.16 -0.97 -21.35
CA ASN A 5 21.37 -0.36 -20.28
C ASN A 5 20.39 0.66 -20.88
N PHE A 6 19.13 0.28 -21.04
CA PHE A 6 18.05 1.18 -21.43
C PHE A 6 17.52 1.96 -20.22
N ARG A 7 18.31 2.93 -19.72
CA ARG A 7 17.86 3.82 -18.65
C ARG A 7 17.01 4.94 -19.25
N LYS A 8 15.69 4.76 -19.23
CA LYS A 8 14.71 5.80 -19.63
C LYS A 8 14.84 7.00 -18.71
N ASN A 9 15.47 8.07 -19.20
CA ASN A 9 15.49 9.38 -18.57
C ASN A 9 14.13 10.07 -18.79
N ASN A 10 13.11 9.69 -18.03
CA ASN A 10 11.88 10.50 -17.93
C ASN A 10 12.17 11.72 -17.06
N LYS A 11 12.66 12.79 -17.70
CA LYS A 11 12.66 14.14 -17.11
C LYS A 11 11.20 14.59 -17.03
N PHE A 12 10.61 14.54 -15.84
CA PHE A 12 9.36 15.24 -15.57
C PHE A 12 9.61 16.74 -15.76
N GLN A 13 9.27 17.28 -16.94
CA GLN A 13 9.22 18.72 -17.15
C GLN A 13 7.99 19.23 -16.42
N THR A 14 8.17 19.64 -15.16
CA THR A 14 7.20 20.51 -14.50
C THR A 14 7.32 21.87 -15.17
N SER A 15 6.31 22.26 -15.96
CA SER A 15 6.21 23.61 -16.51
C SER A 15 6.07 24.58 -15.33
N LYS A 16 7.20 25.11 -14.85
CA LYS A 16 7.18 26.16 -13.82
C LYS A 16 6.53 27.39 -14.42
N ARG A 17 5.27 27.65 -14.08
CA ARG A 17 4.65 28.95 -14.32
C ARG A 17 5.49 29.98 -13.56
N LYS A 18 5.91 31.05 -14.23
CA LYS A 18 6.56 32.18 -13.58
C LYS A 18 5.47 32.87 -12.77
N LEU A 19 5.53 32.74 -11.44
CA LEU A 19 4.65 33.46 -10.54
C LEU A 19 5.09 34.92 -10.52
N GLU A 20 4.12 35.84 -10.58
CA GLU A 20 4.37 37.26 -10.41
C GLU A 20 4.90 37.54 -8.99
N PRO A 21 5.78 38.54 -8.79
CA PRO A 21 6.47 38.76 -7.51
C PRO A 21 5.54 39.04 -6.32
N ASN A 22 4.27 39.39 -6.57
CA ASN A 22 3.26 39.69 -5.55
C ASN A 22 2.28 38.53 -5.27
N GLU A 23 2.44 37.37 -5.91
CA GLU A 23 1.52 36.24 -5.72
C GLU A 23 2.00 35.30 -4.60
N PHE A 24 1.16 35.09 -3.59
CA PHE A 24 1.45 34.20 -2.46
C PHE A 24 1.13 32.74 -2.81
N ASP A 25 2.17 31.95 -3.06
CA ASP A 25 2.04 30.52 -3.32
C ASP A 25 2.04 29.71 -2.00
N LEU A 26 0.94 29.03 -1.73
CA LEU A 26 0.77 28.16 -0.56
C LEU A 26 1.78 27.01 -0.54
N GLU A 27 2.17 26.46 -1.69
CA GLU A 27 3.15 25.37 -1.73
C GLU A 27 4.53 25.85 -1.28
N LYS A 28 4.95 27.00 -1.80
CA LYS A 28 6.19 27.67 -1.39
C LYS A 28 6.17 28.02 0.10
N ALA A 29 5.09 28.61 0.61
CA ALA A 29 4.95 28.96 2.01
C ALA A 29 5.05 27.72 2.93
N ARG A 30 4.40 26.60 2.55
CA ARG A 30 4.51 25.34 3.29
C ARG A 30 5.94 24.81 3.33
N HIS A 31 6.68 24.95 2.23
CA HIS A 31 8.09 24.55 2.17
C HIS A 31 8.97 25.43 3.06
N GLU A 32 8.72 26.74 3.07
CA GLU A 32 9.44 27.69 3.92
C GLU A 32 9.18 27.45 5.40
N VAL A 33 7.93 27.21 5.80
CA VAL A 33 7.58 26.83 7.18
C VAL A 33 8.30 25.55 7.60
N PHE A 34 8.34 24.55 6.72
CA PHE A 34 9.06 23.30 7.00
C PHE A 34 10.57 23.54 7.18
N ASN A 35 11.18 24.33 6.29
CA ASN A 35 12.59 24.69 6.37
C ASN A 35 12.93 25.50 7.64
N LEU A 36 12.03 26.42 8.02
CA LEU A 36 12.16 27.21 9.24
C LEU A 36 12.13 26.32 10.48
N GLY A 37 11.22 25.33 10.52
CA GLY A 37 11.17 24.33 11.59
C GLY A 37 12.48 23.56 11.74
N ILE A 38 13.10 23.15 10.61
CA ILE A 38 14.39 22.44 10.62
C ILE A 38 15.54 23.34 11.11
N LYS A 39 15.48 24.65 10.84
CA LYS A 39 16.56 25.57 11.23
C LYS A 39 16.75 25.64 12.75
N GLY A 40 15.65 25.54 13.51
CA GLY A 40 15.63 25.57 14.97
C GLY A 40 16.08 24.27 15.67
N PHE A 41 16.34 23.19 14.94
CA PHE A 41 16.76 21.92 15.52
C PHE A 41 18.24 21.88 15.91
N SER A 42 18.55 21.02 16.88
CA SER A 42 19.92 20.63 17.23
C SER A 42 20.64 20.03 16.00
N ASP A 43 21.97 20.04 15.96
CA ASP A 43 22.70 19.59 14.77
C ASP A 43 22.43 18.13 14.38
N LYS A 44 22.17 17.26 15.36
CA LYS A 44 21.82 15.85 15.10
C LYS A 44 20.45 15.75 14.44
N ASP A 45 19.47 16.46 15.00
CA ASP A 45 18.08 16.44 14.53
C ASP A 45 17.91 17.19 13.20
N LYS A 46 18.74 18.21 12.97
CA LYS A 46 18.83 18.91 11.69
C LYS A 46 19.31 17.98 10.57
N ARG A 47 20.27 17.09 10.86
CA ARG A 47 20.76 16.10 9.88
C ARG A 47 19.73 15.03 9.57
N THR A 48 18.96 14.57 10.56
CA THR A 48 17.88 13.60 10.34
C THR A 48 16.74 14.22 9.53
N ALA A 49 16.28 15.43 9.91
CA ALA A 49 15.20 16.12 9.21
C ALA A 49 15.57 16.46 7.75
N LYS A 50 16.81 16.90 7.49
CA LYS A 50 17.29 17.12 6.11
C LYS A 50 17.34 15.82 5.29
N ARG A 51 17.72 14.70 5.92
CA ARG A 51 17.73 13.39 5.25
C ARG A 51 16.32 12.96 4.88
N GLU A 52 15.36 13.12 5.79
CA GLU A 52 13.94 12.82 5.54
C GLU A 52 13.37 13.71 4.44
N LEU A 53 13.70 15.00 4.44
CA LEU A 53 13.33 15.92 3.36
C LEU A 53 13.89 15.47 2.01
N ALA A 54 15.17 15.10 1.95
CA ALA A 54 15.77 14.59 0.72
C ALA A 54 15.04 13.33 0.22
N ILE A 55 14.70 12.40 1.12
CA ILE A 55 13.94 11.18 0.77
C ILE A 55 12.54 11.56 0.23
N ARG A 56 11.85 12.51 0.88
CA ARG A 56 10.54 13.01 0.43
C ARG A 56 10.61 13.67 -0.96
N LEU A 57 11.71 14.34 -1.28
CA LEU A 57 11.99 14.92 -2.59
C LEU A 57 12.43 13.88 -3.64
N GLY A 58 12.49 12.59 -3.27
CA GLY A 58 12.78 11.49 -4.17
C GLY A 58 14.21 10.95 -4.10
N ALA A 59 15.04 11.42 -3.15
CA ALA A 59 16.34 10.80 -2.92
C ALA A 59 16.17 9.35 -2.42
N THR A 60 17.02 8.45 -2.91
CA THR A 60 17.01 7.06 -2.47
C THR A 60 17.50 6.95 -1.02
N PRO A 61 16.76 6.32 -0.11
CA PRO A 61 17.22 6.14 1.26
C PRO A 61 18.49 5.28 1.31
N LYS A 62 19.33 5.52 2.32
CA LYS A 62 20.54 4.72 2.54
C LYS A 62 20.14 3.28 2.85
N LYS A 63 20.85 2.32 2.24
CA LYS A 63 20.66 0.89 2.52
C LYS A 63 20.88 0.60 4.02
N PRO A 64 19.97 -0.13 4.68
CA PRO A 64 20.19 -0.54 6.07
C PRO A 64 21.40 -1.47 6.16
N ARG A 65 22.09 -1.47 7.30
CA ARG A 65 23.12 -2.47 7.58
C ARG A 65 22.46 -3.84 7.70
N GLY A 66 23.19 -4.90 7.34
CA GLY A 66 22.75 -6.27 7.58
C GLY A 66 22.51 -6.48 9.08
N LYS A 67 21.38 -7.09 9.42
CA LYS A 67 21.01 -7.47 10.78
C LYS A 67 20.96 -8.99 10.88
N ASN A 68 21.21 -9.55 12.07
CA ASN A 68 20.97 -10.97 12.31
C ASN A 68 19.47 -11.28 12.15
N ILE A 69 19.16 -12.42 11.54
CA ILE A 69 17.78 -12.84 11.23
C ILE A 69 16.92 -12.88 12.50
N GLN A 70 17.44 -13.41 13.62
CA GLN A 70 16.65 -13.52 14.85
C GLN A 70 16.25 -12.15 15.42
N GLN A 71 17.21 -11.21 15.46
CA GLN A 71 16.97 -9.83 15.90
C GLN A 71 15.97 -9.13 14.98
N HIS A 72 16.09 -9.31 13.66
CA HIS A 72 15.16 -8.73 12.71
C HIS A 72 13.72 -9.25 12.91
N LEU A 73 13.55 -10.55 13.16
CA LEU A 73 12.23 -11.14 13.41
C LEU A 73 11.61 -10.63 14.72
N GLN A 74 12.42 -10.44 15.77
CA GLN A 74 11.97 -9.85 17.03
C GLN A 74 11.50 -8.39 16.83
N GLU A 75 12.31 -7.55 16.17
CA GLU A 75 11.93 -6.17 15.84
C GLU A 75 10.62 -6.09 15.04
N VAL A 76 10.43 -6.99 14.07
CA VAL A 76 9.20 -7.05 13.27
C VAL A 76 7.99 -7.44 14.11
N ARG A 77 8.15 -8.35 15.07
CA ARG A 77 7.07 -8.74 16.00
C ARG A 77 6.70 -7.58 16.93
N GLU A 78 7.68 -6.93 17.54
CA GLU A 78 7.47 -5.77 18.41
C GLU A 78 6.80 -4.62 17.64
N ARG A 79 7.27 -4.31 16.43
CA ARG A 79 6.67 -3.26 15.60
C ARG A 79 5.20 -3.57 15.29
N LYS A 80 4.86 -4.83 15.01
CA LYS A 80 3.48 -5.26 14.77
C LYS A 80 2.62 -5.16 16.02
N GLN A 81 3.18 -5.44 17.20
CA GLN A 81 2.47 -5.30 18.47
C GLN A 81 2.19 -3.82 18.78
N ARG A 82 3.20 -2.95 18.71
CA ARG A 82 3.03 -1.51 18.89
C ARG A 82 2.03 -0.91 17.92
N GLU A 83 2.05 -1.32 16.64
CA GLU A 83 1.08 -0.85 15.66
C GLU A 83 -0.36 -1.31 15.98
N ARG A 84 -0.54 -2.49 16.59
CA ARG A 84 -1.86 -2.94 17.06
C ARG A 84 -2.33 -2.12 18.25
N GLU A 85 -1.46 -1.92 19.22
CA GLU A 85 -1.75 -1.10 20.42
C GLU A 85 -2.08 0.34 20.03
N GLU A 86 -1.30 0.98 19.15
CA GLU A 86 -1.61 2.32 18.64
C GLU A 86 -2.96 2.37 17.92
N ARG A 87 -3.30 1.35 17.14
CA ARG A 87 -4.61 1.27 16.48
C ARG A 87 -5.74 1.06 17.46
N GLU A 88 -5.53 0.31 18.53
CA GLU A 88 -6.51 0.09 19.59
C GLU A 88 -6.73 1.38 20.40
N GLN A 89 -5.65 2.05 20.78
CA GLN A 89 -5.70 3.37 21.44
C GLN A 89 -6.36 4.42 20.55
N GLN A 90 -6.02 4.49 19.25
CA GLN A 90 -6.70 5.38 18.31
C GLN A 90 -8.19 5.06 18.21
N GLN A 91 -8.59 3.79 18.18
CA GLN A 91 -10.01 3.42 18.16
C GLN A 91 -10.75 3.83 19.45
N GLN A 92 -10.11 3.70 20.62
CA GLN A 92 -10.63 4.16 21.91
C GLN A 92 -10.68 5.70 22.01
N ASN A 93 -9.74 6.42 21.40
CA ASN A 93 -9.73 7.88 21.35
C ASN A 93 -10.67 8.45 20.27
N HIS A 94 -11.00 7.68 19.23
CA HIS A 94 -12.00 8.07 18.23
C HIS A 94 -13.45 7.95 18.73
N THR A 95 -13.69 7.28 19.86
CA THR A 95 -14.99 7.31 20.54
C THR A 95 -15.23 8.60 21.33
N SER A 96 -14.23 9.49 21.51
CA SER A 96 -14.33 10.72 22.32
C SER A 96 -14.32 12.05 21.53
N GLY A 97 -14.54 12.06 20.21
CA GLY A 97 -15.09 13.27 19.57
C GLY A 97 -14.54 13.76 18.23
N THR A 98 -13.61 13.08 17.55
CA THR A 98 -13.23 13.52 16.18
C THR A 98 -12.99 12.34 15.25
N THR A 99 -13.90 12.12 14.30
CA THR A 99 -13.80 11.02 13.33
C THR A 99 -13.66 11.54 11.90
N LEU A 100 -12.42 11.67 11.41
CA LEU A 100 -12.20 11.55 9.96
C LEU A 100 -12.27 10.05 9.61
N LYS A 101 -13.47 9.58 9.29
CA LYS A 101 -13.68 8.22 8.79
C LYS A 101 -12.98 8.07 7.44
N ARG A 102 -11.74 7.59 7.43
CA ARG A 102 -11.13 7.01 6.22
C ARG A 102 -11.99 5.81 5.83
N LYS A 103 -12.84 5.97 4.82
CA LYS A 103 -13.55 4.87 4.16
C LYS A 103 -12.50 3.90 3.60
N LYS A 104 -12.10 2.91 4.41
CA LYS A 104 -11.45 1.72 3.89
C LYS A 104 -12.49 1.08 2.99
N GLN A 105 -12.31 1.18 1.68
CA GLN A 105 -13.08 0.36 0.74
C GLN A 105 -12.86 -1.09 1.19
N LYS A 106 -13.93 -1.75 1.66
CA LYS A 106 -13.86 -3.18 1.99
C LYS A 106 -13.35 -3.87 0.71
N PRO A 107 -12.25 -4.64 0.75
CA PRO A 107 -11.91 -5.47 -0.38
C PRO A 107 -13.11 -6.38 -0.62
N GLN A 108 -13.72 -6.27 -1.81
CA GLN A 108 -14.81 -7.15 -2.20
C GLN A 108 -14.32 -8.59 -1.98
N PRO A 109 -15.06 -9.45 -1.26
CA PRO A 109 -14.63 -10.81 -1.04
C PRO A 109 -14.50 -11.46 -2.42
N LYS A 110 -13.26 -11.74 -2.85
CA LYS A 110 -13.04 -12.61 -4.00
C LYS A 110 -13.81 -13.89 -3.69
N LYS A 111 -14.82 -14.21 -4.50
CA LYS A 111 -15.60 -15.44 -4.33
C LYS A 111 -14.61 -16.60 -4.38
N LYS A 112 -14.26 -17.17 -3.22
CA LYS A 112 -13.35 -18.31 -3.14
C LYS A 112 -13.94 -19.44 -3.98
N GLY A 113 -13.31 -19.80 -5.10
CA GLY A 113 -13.76 -20.87 -5.99
C GLY A 113 -14.27 -20.46 -7.37
N LEU A 114 -13.86 -19.31 -7.92
CA LEU A 114 -13.75 -19.20 -9.38
C LEU A 114 -12.36 -19.71 -9.79
N ASN A 115 -12.30 -20.57 -10.80
CA ASN A 115 -11.05 -20.97 -11.42
C ASN A 115 -10.29 -19.73 -11.91
N GLU A 116 -8.97 -19.77 -11.77
CA GLU A 116 -8.07 -18.68 -12.16
C GLU A 116 -8.03 -18.48 -13.69
N VAL A 117 -8.59 -19.42 -14.45
CA VAL A 117 -8.85 -19.27 -15.88
C VAL A 117 -10.09 -18.41 -16.06
N ARG A 118 -9.83 -17.14 -16.35
CA ARG A 118 -10.81 -16.10 -16.58
C ARG A 118 -11.77 -16.50 -17.71
N GLY A 119 -12.95 -16.99 -17.36
CA GLY A 119 -14.15 -16.86 -18.20
C GLY A 119 -14.68 -18.09 -18.93
N MET A 120 -14.05 -19.28 -18.86
CA MET A 120 -14.62 -20.48 -19.47
C MET A 120 -14.25 -21.71 -18.65
N ASP A 121 -15.15 -22.12 -17.75
CA ASP A 121 -15.07 -23.45 -17.16
C ASP A 121 -16.33 -24.23 -17.46
N TYR A 122 -16.16 -25.27 -18.28
CA TYR A 122 -17.13 -26.35 -18.46
C TYR A 122 -17.22 -27.24 -17.21
N GLN A 123 -16.55 -26.87 -16.12
CA GLN A 123 -16.46 -27.63 -14.89
C GLN A 123 -17.72 -27.44 -14.03
N LEU A 124 -18.38 -28.56 -13.71
CA LEU A 124 -19.55 -28.59 -12.82
C LEU A 124 -19.09 -28.60 -11.36
N GLY A 125 -19.51 -27.61 -10.57
CA GLY A 125 -19.17 -27.50 -9.16
C GLY A 125 -17.76 -26.98 -8.87
N ARG A 126 -17.25 -27.22 -7.65
CA ARG A 126 -15.96 -26.69 -7.17
C ARG A 126 -14.96 -27.81 -6.95
N PHE A 127 -13.77 -27.69 -7.53
CA PHE A 127 -12.68 -28.62 -7.27
C PHE A 127 -11.77 -28.12 -6.16
N ARG A 128 -11.54 -28.94 -5.13
CA ARG A 128 -10.62 -28.65 -4.02
C ARG A 128 -10.00 -29.94 -3.52
N ASP A 129 -8.70 -29.90 -3.22
CA ASP A 129 -7.97 -31.01 -2.57
C ASP A 129 -8.14 -32.37 -3.28
N GLY A 130 -8.19 -32.36 -4.62
CA GLY A 130 -8.36 -33.57 -5.42
C GLY A 130 -9.81 -34.05 -5.58
N VAL A 131 -10.78 -33.38 -4.97
CA VAL A 131 -12.20 -33.79 -4.95
C VAL A 131 -13.09 -32.73 -5.61
N GLN A 132 -14.04 -33.19 -6.44
CA GLN A 132 -15.06 -32.36 -7.08
C GLN A 132 -16.32 -32.28 -6.18
N TYR A 133 -16.61 -31.09 -5.67
CA TYR A 133 -17.80 -30.82 -4.86
C TYR A 133 -18.94 -30.28 -5.74
N LEU A 134 -20.06 -30.99 -5.77
CA LEU A 134 -21.27 -30.59 -6.49
C LEU A 134 -22.32 -30.04 -5.53
N SER A 135 -22.93 -28.90 -5.88
CA SER A 135 -24.11 -28.40 -5.16
C SER A 135 -25.37 -29.15 -5.62
N ARG A 136 -26.45 -29.09 -4.83
CA ARG A 136 -27.75 -29.63 -5.26
C ARG A 136 -28.20 -29.08 -6.62
N GLN A 137 -27.96 -27.78 -6.86
CA GLN A 137 -28.28 -27.13 -8.13
C GLN A 137 -27.48 -27.70 -9.31
N ASP A 138 -26.21 -28.06 -9.09
CA ASP A 138 -25.38 -28.67 -10.13
C ASP A 138 -25.86 -30.09 -10.45
N ILE A 139 -26.24 -30.86 -9.43
CA ILE A 139 -26.83 -32.20 -9.58
C ILE A 139 -28.17 -32.11 -10.33
N GLU A 140 -29.02 -31.13 -10.00
CA GLU A 140 -30.28 -30.88 -10.70
C GLU A 140 -30.09 -30.56 -12.19
N LYS A 141 -29.04 -29.81 -12.56
CA LYS A 141 -28.72 -29.56 -13.98
C LYS A 141 -28.35 -30.83 -14.72
N ILE A 142 -27.60 -31.73 -14.08
CA ILE A 142 -27.23 -33.03 -14.65
C ILE A 142 -28.47 -33.90 -14.85
N THR A 143 -29.36 -33.97 -13.86
CA THR A 143 -30.54 -34.84 -13.91
C THR A 143 -31.62 -34.32 -14.84
N LYS A 144 -31.81 -33.00 -14.96
CA LYS A 144 -32.74 -32.40 -15.94
C LYS A 144 -32.34 -32.73 -17.38
N ASN A 145 -31.06 -32.58 -17.72
CA ASN A 145 -30.57 -32.88 -19.07
C ASN A 145 -30.69 -34.37 -19.44
N LYS A 146 -30.65 -35.27 -18.46
CA LYS A 146 -30.85 -36.71 -18.67
C LYS A 146 -32.32 -37.08 -19.00
N ARG A 147 -33.29 -36.26 -18.59
CA ARG A 147 -34.72 -36.46 -18.89
C ARG A 147 -35.16 -35.90 -20.24
N LEU A 148 -34.32 -35.06 -20.85
CA LEU A 148 -34.57 -34.40 -22.13
C LEU A 148 -33.91 -35.11 -23.31
N ARG A 149 -33.27 -36.27 -23.06
CA ARG A 149 -32.66 -37.13 -24.07
C ARG A 149 -33.46 -38.42 -24.20
#